data_AF-A0A7L1QYN0-F1
#
_entry.id   AF-A0A7L1QYN0-F1
#
_cell.length_a   1.000
_cell.length_b   1.000
_cell.length_c   1.000
_cell.angle_alpha   90.00
_cell.angle_beta   90.00
_cell.angle_gamma   90.00
#
_symmetry.space_group_name_H-M   'P 1'
#
loop_
_entity.id
_entity.type
_entity.pdbx_description
1 polymer ?
#
loop_
_entity_poly.entity_id
_entity_poly.type
_entity_poly.pdbx_seq_one_letter_code
_entity_poly.pdbx_strand_id
1 'polypeptide(L)'
;QTEIMRNEFERLAARQPLELLSMKRYELPAPSSGQKNDITAWQECVNNSMAQLEHQAVRIENLELMSQHGCNAWKVYNEHLVHMIEQAQKELQKLRKNIQDLNWQRKNMQLTAGAKLREMESTWVSLVSKNYEIERTIVQLENEISQIKQQHGEANKENIQQDFQ
;
A
#
# COMPACT_ATOMS: atom_id res chain seq x y z
N GLN A 1 -16.43 -0.14 -31.65
CA GLN A 1 -15.25 -0.76 -32.29
C GLN A 1 -14.30 0.36 -32.70
N THR A 2 -13.00 0.24 -32.42
CA THR A 2 -12.02 1.27 -32.82
C THR A 2 -11.82 1.26 -34.33
N GLU A 3 -11.50 2.43 -34.90
CA GLU A 3 -11.28 2.62 -36.33
C GLU A 3 -10.23 1.66 -36.90
N ILE A 4 -9.16 1.41 -36.15
CA ILE A 4 -8.11 0.43 -36.48
C ILE A 4 -8.68 -0.98 -36.65
N MET A 5 -9.59 -1.40 -35.76
CA MET A 5 -10.21 -2.72 -35.87
C MET A 5 -11.12 -2.82 -37.09
N ARG A 6 -11.92 -1.78 -37.40
CA ARG A 6 -12.76 -1.77 -38.61
C ARG A 6 -11.91 -1.93 -39.88
N ASN A 7 -10.82 -1.18 -39.99
CA ASN A 7 -9.92 -1.24 -41.15
C ASN A 7 -9.25 -2.63 -41.29
N GLU A 8 -8.90 -3.27 -40.17
CA GLU A 8 -8.37 -4.63 -40.15
C GLU A 8 -9.39 -5.67 -40.66
N PHE A 9 -10.65 -5.55 -40.23
CA PHE A 9 -11.73 -6.42 -40.71
C PHE A 9 -12.01 -6.21 -42.20
N GLU A 10 -11.95 -4.98 -42.70
CA GLU A 10 -12.09 -4.67 -44.13
C GLU A 10 -10.93 -5.27 -44.95
N ARG A 11 -9.68 -5.18 -44.48
CA ARG A 11 -8.53 -5.81 -45.14
C ARG A 11 -8.69 -7.34 -45.22
N LEU A 12 -9.08 -7.96 -44.10
CA LEU A 12 -9.31 -9.40 -44.03
C LEU A 12 -10.45 -9.85 -44.95
N ALA A 13 -11.56 -9.10 -44.99
CA ALA A 13 -12.67 -9.34 -45.90
C ALA A 13 -12.25 -9.23 -47.37
N ALA A 14 -11.38 -8.26 -47.69
CA ALA A 14 -10.78 -8.09 -49.01
C ALA A 14 -9.65 -9.09 -49.33
N ARG A 15 -9.32 -10.00 -48.40
CA ARG A 15 -8.19 -10.95 -48.48
C ARG A 15 -6.85 -10.30 -48.83
N GLN A 16 -6.67 -9.05 -48.44
CA GLN A 16 -5.40 -8.37 -48.67
C GLN A 16 -4.35 -8.83 -47.65
N PRO A 17 -3.14 -9.22 -48.11
CA PRO A 17 -2.04 -9.54 -47.22
C PRO A 17 -1.74 -8.39 -46.26
N LEU A 18 -1.31 -8.71 -45.05
CA LEU A 18 -0.78 -7.70 -44.13
C LEU A 18 0.46 -7.07 -44.78
N GLU A 19 0.48 -5.75 -44.88
CA GLU A 19 1.67 -5.05 -45.34
C GLU A 19 2.75 -5.15 -44.26
N LEU A 20 3.80 -5.90 -44.57
CA LEU A 20 4.93 -6.06 -43.67
C LEU A 20 5.81 -4.81 -43.71
N LEU A 21 6.43 -4.49 -42.57
CA LEU A 21 7.40 -3.41 -42.48
C LEU A 21 8.58 -3.71 -43.43
N SER A 22 8.73 -2.91 -44.48
CA SER A 22 9.80 -3.10 -45.46
C SER A 22 11.13 -2.58 -44.91
N MET A 23 12.10 -3.49 -44.74
CA MET A 23 13.48 -3.15 -44.40
C MET A 23 14.33 -2.77 -45.62
N LYS A 24 13.79 -2.91 -46.85
CA LYS A 24 14.50 -2.60 -48.10
C LYS A 24 15.00 -1.15 -48.17
N ARG A 25 14.36 -0.24 -47.43
CA ARG A 25 14.79 1.17 -47.30
C ARG A 25 16.18 1.32 -46.66
N TYR A 26 16.63 0.35 -45.86
CA TYR A 26 17.95 0.36 -45.20
C TYR A 26 18.97 -0.52 -45.92
N GLU A 27 18.60 -1.10 -47.05
CA GLU A 27 19.43 -1.95 -47.89
C GLU A 27 19.66 -1.24 -49.23
N LEU A 28 20.73 -1.58 -49.95
CA LEU A 28 20.99 -1.08 -51.30
C LEU A 28 20.81 -2.22 -52.33
N PRO A 29 19.60 -2.79 -52.47
CA PRO A 29 19.39 -3.86 -53.44
C PRO A 29 19.46 -3.28 -54.85
N ALA A 30 20.14 -4.01 -55.74
CA ALA A 30 20.03 -3.77 -57.17
C ALA A 30 18.65 -4.21 -57.69
N PRO A 31 18.19 -3.72 -58.85
CA PRO A 31 16.97 -4.22 -59.48
C PRO A 31 17.03 -5.73 -59.69
N SER A 32 15.90 -6.40 -59.51
CA SER A 32 15.83 -7.85 -59.72
C SER A 32 16.19 -8.22 -61.16
N SER A 33 16.64 -9.46 -61.41
CA SER A 33 17.11 -9.90 -62.73
C SER A 33 16.11 -9.66 -63.87
N GLY A 34 14.80 -9.70 -63.59
CA GLY A 34 13.74 -9.41 -64.56
C GLY A 34 13.44 -7.92 -64.79
N GLN A 35 13.96 -7.04 -63.94
CA GLN A 35 13.74 -5.59 -63.97
C GLN A 35 14.96 -4.81 -64.47
N LYS A 36 16.03 -5.49 -64.90
CA LYS A 36 17.27 -4.82 -65.32
C LYS A 36 17.11 -3.92 -66.56
N ASN A 37 16.10 -4.17 -67.40
CA ASN A 37 15.78 -3.32 -68.55
C ASN A 37 14.73 -2.26 -68.22
N ASP A 38 14.23 -2.23 -66.99
CA ASP A 38 13.23 -1.28 -66.53
C ASP A 38 13.92 -0.06 -65.90
N ILE A 39 13.82 1.07 -66.58
CA ILE A 39 14.42 2.34 -66.16
C ILE A 39 13.84 2.80 -64.81
N THR A 40 12.57 2.50 -64.54
CA THR A 40 11.91 2.93 -63.30
C THR A 40 12.49 2.20 -62.08
N ALA A 41 12.74 0.89 -62.20
CA ALA A 41 13.37 0.10 -61.15
C ALA A 41 14.79 0.60 -60.83
N TRP A 42 15.57 1.02 -61.83
CA TRP A 42 16.87 1.65 -61.61
C TRP A 42 16.75 3.02 -60.93
N GLN A 43 15.79 3.85 -61.34
CA GLN A 43 15.55 5.15 -60.72
C GLN A 43 15.18 5.00 -59.24
N GLU A 44 14.38 3.99 -58.88
CA GLU A 44 14.04 3.68 -57.49
C GLU A 44 15.28 3.30 -56.67
N CYS A 45 16.14 2.41 -57.19
CA CYS A 45 17.40 2.04 -56.54
C CYS A 45 18.33 3.24 -56.34
N VAL A 46 18.45 4.13 -57.35
CA VAL A 46 19.26 5.35 -57.26
C VAL A 46 18.69 6.31 -56.22
N ASN A 47 17.37 6.55 -56.23
CA ASN A 47 16.71 7.40 -55.25
C ASN A 47 16.90 6.89 -53.82
N ASN A 48 16.76 5.56 -53.61
CA ASN A 48 17.04 4.94 -52.32
C ASN A 48 18.51 5.09 -51.89
N SER A 49 19.44 4.97 -52.84
CA SER A 49 20.88 5.14 -52.60
C SER A 49 21.22 6.57 -52.19
N MET A 50 20.65 7.57 -52.88
CA MET A 50 20.80 8.98 -52.53
C MET A 50 20.24 9.27 -51.14
N ALA A 51 19.03 8.78 -50.85
CA ALA A 51 18.42 8.95 -49.53
C ALA A 51 19.30 8.34 -48.42
N GLN A 52 19.86 7.16 -48.64
CA GLN A 52 20.76 6.54 -47.66
C GLN A 52 22.07 7.30 -47.48
N LEU A 53 22.66 7.84 -48.55
CA LEU A 53 23.86 8.66 -48.46
C LEU A 53 23.63 9.87 -47.55
N GLU A 54 22.53 10.59 -47.76
CA GLU A 54 22.15 11.74 -46.94
C GLU A 54 21.89 11.33 -45.47
N HIS A 55 21.20 10.20 -45.25
CA HIS A 55 21.02 9.67 -43.90
C HIS A 55 22.34 9.32 -43.20
N GLN A 56 23.33 8.78 -43.93
CA GLN A 56 24.65 8.51 -43.37
C GLN A 56 25.42 9.78 -43.05
N ALA A 57 25.33 10.80 -43.91
CA ALA A 57 25.94 12.11 -43.66
C ALA A 57 25.39 12.72 -42.35
N VAL A 58 24.07 12.77 -42.20
CA VAL A 58 23.40 13.25 -40.98
C VAL A 58 23.75 12.39 -39.77
N ARG A 59 23.88 11.08 -39.93
CA ARG A 59 24.29 10.18 -38.85
C ARG A 59 25.70 10.51 -38.37
N ILE A 60 26.64 10.77 -39.27
CA ILE A 60 28.01 11.15 -38.91
C ILE A 60 28.00 12.47 -38.13
N GLU A 61 27.29 13.49 -38.63
CA GLU A 61 27.16 14.78 -37.94
C GLU A 61 26.59 14.62 -36.51
N ASN A 62 25.54 13.82 -36.36
CA ASN A 62 24.95 13.53 -35.04
C ASN A 62 25.92 12.79 -34.11
N LEU A 63 26.71 11.85 -34.65
CA LEU A 63 27.70 11.11 -33.87
C LEU A 63 28.87 12.01 -33.45
N GLU A 64 29.27 12.96 -34.30
CA GLU A 64 30.27 13.97 -33.95
C GLU A 64 29.77 14.87 -32.81
N LEU A 65 28.52 15.35 -32.90
CA LEU A 65 27.91 16.14 -31.83
C LEU A 65 27.81 15.34 -30.52
N MET A 66 27.38 14.08 -30.60
CA MET A 66 27.30 13.19 -29.44
C MET A 66 28.69 12.89 -28.85
N SER A 67 29.72 12.72 -29.68
CA SER A 67 31.09 12.51 -29.22
C SER A 67 31.62 13.73 -28.47
N GLN A 68 31.29 14.94 -28.93
CA GLN A 68 31.74 16.19 -28.32
C GLN A 68 31.01 16.51 -27.00
N HIS A 69 29.69 16.28 -26.92
CA HIS A 69 28.88 16.78 -25.79
C HIS A 69 28.21 15.68 -24.97
N GLY A 70 28.06 14.47 -25.49
CA GLY A 70 27.27 13.40 -24.88
C GLY A 70 27.76 13.02 -23.49
N CYS A 71 29.07 12.88 -23.28
CA CYS A 71 29.62 12.55 -21.97
C CYS A 71 29.33 13.61 -20.91
N ASN A 72 29.42 14.89 -21.26
CA ASN A 72 29.17 15.99 -20.31
C ASN A 72 27.67 16.13 -20.01
N ALA A 73 26.81 16.02 -21.04
CA ALA A 73 25.36 16.01 -20.86
C ALA A 73 24.93 14.84 -19.95
N TRP A 74 25.51 13.65 -20.14
CA TRP A 74 25.23 12.49 -19.31
C TRP A 74 25.67 12.67 -17.85
N LYS A 75 26.81 13.32 -17.60
CA LYS A 75 27.26 13.62 -16.23
C LYS A 75 26.29 14.54 -15.51
N VAL A 76 25.88 15.65 -16.14
CA VAL A 76 24.89 16.59 -15.58
C VAL A 76 23.56 15.88 -15.33
N TYR A 77 23.12 15.04 -16.27
CA TYR A 77 21.91 14.24 -16.08
C TYR A 77 22.01 13.30 -14.86
N ASN A 78 23.16 12.65 -14.66
CA ASN A 78 23.38 11.82 -13.47
C ASN A 78 23.37 12.64 -12.18
N GLU A 79 23.96 13.84 -12.16
CA GLU A 79 23.89 14.73 -10.99
C GLU A 79 22.44 15.08 -10.63
N HIS A 80 21.59 15.35 -11.63
CA HIS A 80 20.15 15.53 -11.42
C HIS A 80 19.48 14.29 -10.83
N LEU A 81 19.79 13.09 -11.34
CA LEU A 81 19.24 11.85 -10.81
C LEU A 81 19.65 11.61 -9.36
N VAL A 82 20.92 11.85 -9.02
CA VAL A 82 21.42 11.74 -7.64
C VAL A 82 20.67 12.70 -6.73
N HIS A 83 20.50 13.96 -7.15
CA HIS A 83 19.74 14.94 -6.38
C HIS A 83 18.29 14.52 -6.14
N MET A 84 17.61 13.99 -7.17
CA MET A 84 16.24 13.48 -7.03
C MET A 84 16.15 12.35 -6.01
N ILE A 85 17.11 11.42 -6.03
CA ILE A 85 17.17 10.30 -5.09
C ILE A 85 17.38 10.81 -3.66
N GLU A 86 18.32 11.73 -3.45
CA GLU A 86 18.61 12.31 -2.14
C GLU A 86 17.37 13.01 -1.55
N GLN A 87 16.65 13.79 -2.35
CA GLN A 87 15.42 14.46 -1.91
C GLN A 87 14.34 13.45 -1.51
N ALA A 88 14.12 12.41 -2.34
CA ALA A 88 13.15 11.37 -2.04
C ALA A 88 13.49 10.61 -0.75
N GLN A 89 14.76 10.28 -0.54
CA GLN A 89 15.24 9.63 0.68
C GLN A 89 15.06 10.51 1.92
N LYS A 90 15.33 11.80 1.81
CA LYS A 90 15.15 12.77 2.90
C LYS A 90 13.69 12.88 3.33
N GLU A 91 12.77 13.00 2.38
CA GLU A 91 11.33 13.03 2.68
C GLU A 91 10.84 11.69 3.27
N LEU A 92 11.35 10.56 2.78
CA LEU A 92 11.05 9.25 3.37
C LEU A 92 11.52 9.15 4.83
N GLN A 93 12.74 9.61 5.13
CA GLN A 93 13.27 9.59 6.50
C GLN A 93 12.46 10.50 7.43
N LYS A 94 12.08 11.69 6.96
CA LYS A 94 11.21 12.61 7.69
C LYS A 94 9.85 11.98 8.00
N LEU A 95 9.23 11.35 7.01
CA LEU A 95 7.94 10.66 7.19
C LEU A 95 8.05 9.50 8.19
N ARG A 96 9.11 8.69 8.09
CA ARG A 96 9.38 7.60 9.05
C ARG A 96 9.51 8.12 10.48
N LYS A 97 10.22 9.23 10.68
CA LYS A 97 10.34 9.87 11.99
C LYS A 97 8.97 10.31 12.52
N ASN A 98 8.18 10.99 11.70
CA ASN A 98 6.84 11.43 12.09
C ASN A 98 5.93 10.25 12.49
N ILE A 99 5.99 9.14 11.75
CA ILE A 99 5.25 7.91 12.08
C ILE A 99 5.72 7.34 13.41
N GLN A 100 7.02 7.29 13.67
CA GLN A 100 7.58 6.79 14.93
C GLN A 100 7.15 7.68 16.11
N ASP A 101 7.24 9.00 15.98
CA ASP A 101 6.86 9.96 17.02
C ASP A 101 5.37 9.81 17.37
N LEU A 102 4.50 9.68 16.36
CA LEU A 102 3.07 9.46 16.56
C LEU A 102 2.78 8.13 17.25
N ASN A 103 3.43 7.05 16.82
CA ASN A 103 3.27 5.74 17.44
C ASN A 103 3.76 5.73 18.89
N TRP A 104 4.84 6.47 19.19
CA TRP A 104 5.34 6.64 20.55
C TRP A 104 4.34 7.37 21.44
N GLN A 105 3.76 8.48 20.95
CA GLN A 105 2.70 9.21 21.66
C GLN A 105 1.47 8.32 21.92
N ARG A 106 1.01 7.59 20.89
CA ARG A 106 -0.11 6.66 21.02
C ARG A 106 0.16 5.58 22.06
N LYS A 107 1.36 5.00 22.05
CA LYS A 107 1.77 3.98 23.03
C LYS A 107 1.72 4.54 24.45
N ASN A 108 2.26 5.74 24.70
CA ASN A 108 2.22 6.36 26.02
C ASN A 108 0.79 6.63 26.51
N MET A 109 -0.08 7.14 25.64
CA MET A 109 -1.49 7.36 25.97
C MET A 109 -2.19 6.04 26.33
N GLN A 110 -1.98 5.00 25.53
CA GLN A 110 -2.57 3.68 25.75
C GLN A 110 -2.06 3.02 27.04
N LEU A 111 -0.77 3.13 27.34
CA LEU A 111 -0.20 2.60 28.59
C LEU A 111 -0.78 3.32 29.82
N THR A 112 -0.92 4.64 29.75
CA THR A 112 -1.49 5.45 30.84
C THR A 112 -2.97 5.12 31.05
N ALA A 113 -3.76 5.09 29.98
CA ALA A 113 -5.17 4.72 30.05
C ALA A 113 -5.35 3.27 30.54
N GLY A 114 -4.53 2.34 30.05
CA GLY A 114 -4.55 0.94 30.47
C GLY A 114 -4.21 0.74 31.95
N ALA A 115 -3.28 1.53 32.50
CA ALA A 115 -3.02 1.51 33.94
C ALA A 115 -4.24 1.97 34.75
N LYS A 116 -4.89 3.06 34.32
CA LYS A 116 -6.10 3.57 34.99
C LYS A 116 -7.28 2.60 34.90
N LEU A 117 -7.45 1.92 33.76
CA LEU A 117 -8.49 0.90 33.60
C LEU A 117 -8.27 -0.27 34.57
N ARG A 118 -7.04 -0.76 34.72
CA ARG A 118 -6.73 -1.82 35.69
C ARG A 118 -6.99 -1.41 37.13
N GLU A 119 -6.67 -0.17 37.49
CA GLU A 119 -6.96 0.38 38.82
C GLU A 119 -8.47 0.46 39.08
N MET A 120 -9.24 0.96 38.11
CA MET A 120 -10.70 1.03 38.19
C MET A 120 -11.34 -0.35 38.29
N GLU A 121 -10.86 -1.32 37.51
CA GLU A 121 -11.30 -2.70 37.55
C GLU A 121 -11.02 -3.33 38.92
N SER A 122 -9.81 -3.16 39.47
CA SER A 122 -9.45 -3.65 40.80
C SER A 122 -10.32 -3.02 41.89
N THR A 123 -10.57 -1.71 41.80
CA THR A 123 -11.44 -0.99 42.73
C THR A 123 -12.88 -1.51 42.65
N TRP A 124 -13.39 -1.71 41.43
CA TRP A 124 -14.72 -2.26 41.21
C TRP A 124 -14.87 -3.66 41.80
N VAL A 125 -13.91 -4.58 41.52
CA VAL A 125 -13.91 -5.93 42.12
C VAL A 125 -13.90 -5.83 43.64
N SER A 126 -13.05 -5.00 44.23
CA SER A 126 -12.97 -4.82 45.68
C SER A 126 -14.29 -4.32 46.28
N LEU A 127 -14.94 -3.33 45.64
CA LEU A 127 -16.22 -2.80 46.09
C LEU A 127 -17.34 -3.84 46.00
N VAL A 128 -17.39 -4.61 44.91
CA VAL A 128 -18.38 -5.68 44.74
C VAL A 128 -18.16 -6.78 45.77
N SER A 129 -16.92 -7.23 45.99
CA SER A 129 -16.60 -8.20 47.04
C SER A 129 -17.00 -7.70 48.42
N LYS A 130 -16.73 -6.43 48.73
CA LYS A 130 -17.08 -5.84 50.02
C LYS A 130 -18.59 -5.73 50.22
N ASN A 131 -19.35 -5.38 49.17
CA ASN A 131 -20.82 -5.40 49.23
C ASN A 131 -21.33 -6.82 49.51
N TYR A 132 -20.77 -7.83 48.84
CA TYR A 132 -21.14 -9.22 49.05
C TYR A 132 -20.81 -9.70 50.48
N GLU A 133 -19.65 -9.33 51.03
CA GLU A 133 -19.28 -9.60 52.42
C GLU A 133 -20.28 -8.98 53.39
N ILE A 134 -20.65 -7.71 53.19
CA ILE A 134 -21.64 -7.01 54.01
C ILE A 134 -23.00 -7.72 53.95
N GLU A 135 -23.51 -8.04 52.76
CA GLU A 135 -24.78 -8.76 52.58
C GLU A 135 -24.77 -10.11 53.31
N ARG A 136 -23.67 -10.87 53.18
CA ARG A 136 -23.49 -12.14 53.89
C ARG A 136 -23.52 -11.93 55.41
N THR A 137 -22.82 -10.93 55.94
CA THR A 137 -22.81 -10.63 57.38
C THR A 137 -24.20 -10.20 57.86
N ILE A 138 -24.95 -9.42 57.08
CA ILE A 138 -26.33 -9.04 57.41
C ILE A 138 -27.20 -10.29 57.56
N VAL A 139 -27.20 -11.19 56.58
CA VAL A 139 -27.99 -12.43 56.62
C VAL A 139 -27.61 -13.28 57.84
N GLN A 140 -26.31 -13.35 58.18
CA GLN A 140 -25.86 -14.09 59.35
C GLN A 140 -26.35 -13.45 60.65
N LEU A 141 -26.25 -12.13 60.80
CA LEU A 141 -26.76 -11.39 61.96
C LEU A 141 -28.29 -11.50 62.08
N GLU A 142 -29.03 -11.46 60.97
CA GLU A 142 -30.48 -11.64 60.96
C GLU A 142 -30.87 -13.04 61.49
N ASN A 143 -30.13 -14.08 61.10
CA ASN A 143 -30.33 -15.43 61.61
C ASN A 143 -30.02 -15.53 63.11
N GLU A 144 -28.90 -14.94 63.57
CA GLU A 144 -28.53 -14.90 64.98
C GLU A 144 -29.60 -14.16 65.83
N ILE A 145 -30.09 -13.02 65.35
CA ILE A 145 -31.19 -12.28 65.99
C ILE A 145 -32.47 -13.13 66.06
N SER A 146 -32.81 -13.86 64.98
CA SER A 146 -33.97 -14.74 64.96
C SER A 146 -33.84 -15.87 65.98
N GLN A 147 -32.66 -16.48 66.10
CA GLN A 147 -32.39 -17.53 67.10
C GLN A 147 -32.48 -17.01 68.52
N ILE A 148 -31.88 -15.85 68.81
CA ILE A 148 -31.96 -15.22 70.14
C ILE A 148 -33.41 -14.90 70.50
N LYS A 149 -34.20 -14.33 69.58
CA LYS A 149 -35.63 -14.05 69.80
C LYS A 149 -36.42 -15.32 70.11
N GLN A 150 -36.11 -16.42 69.44
CA GLN A 150 -36.75 -17.71 69.69
C GLN A 150 -36.40 -18.25 71.09
N GLN A 151 -35.11 -18.29 71.44
CA GLN A 151 -34.65 -18.73 72.77
C GLN A 151 -35.24 -17.88 73.90
N HIS A 152 -35.29 -16.55 73.72
CA HIS A 152 -35.86 -15.64 74.72
C HIS A 152 -37.37 -15.81 74.88
N GLY A 153 -38.08 -16.13 73.79
CA GLY A 153 -39.51 -16.46 73.81
C GLY A 153 -39.79 -17.82 74.46
N GLU A 154 -38.93 -18.81 74.26
CA GLU A 154 -38.98 -20.12 74.93
C GLU A 154 -38.72 -19.99 76.43
N ALA A 155 -37.66 -19.28 76.84
CA ALA A 155 -37.36 -19.00 78.25
C ALA A 155 -38.48 -18.21 78.95
N ASN A 156 -39.11 -17.26 78.27
CA ASN A 156 -40.24 -16.51 78.83
C ASN A 156 -41.48 -17.40 79.02
N LYS A 157 -41.72 -18.36 78.12
CA LYS A 157 -42.79 -19.36 78.29
C LYS A 157 -42.51 -20.30 79.46
N GLU A 158 -41.27 -20.76 79.61
CA GLU A 158 -40.86 -21.63 80.73
C GLU A 158 -40.98 -20.91 82.09
N ASN A 159 -40.56 -19.65 82.19
CA ASN A 159 -40.73 -18.85 83.41
C ASN A 159 -42.21 -18.67 83.77
N ILE A 160 -43.07 -18.35 82.79
CA ILE A 160 -44.51 -18.26 83.01
C ILE A 160 -45.07 -19.60 83.50
N GLN A 161 -44.59 -20.72 82.96
CA GLN A 161 -45.04 -22.06 83.37
C GLN A 161 -44.59 -22.45 84.78
N GLN A 162 -43.42 -22.00 85.22
CA GLN A 162 -42.93 -22.18 86.60
C GLN A 162 -43.67 -21.30 87.61
N ASP A 163 -44.08 -20.08 87.23
CA ASP A 163 -44.86 -19.18 88.10
C ASP A 163 -46.31 -19.66 88.33
N PHE A 164 -46.81 -20.59 87.50
CA PHE A 164 -48.16 -21.18 87.60
C PHE A 164 -48.20 -22.60 88.21
N GLN A 165 -47.08 -23.10 88.74
CA GLN A 165 -47.02 -24.33 89.58
C GLN A 165 -46.81 -23.99 91.06
#